data_AF-A0A1Z9G2E5-F1
#
_entry.id   AF-A0A1Z9G2E5-F1
#
_cell.length_a   1.000
_cell.length_b   1.000
_cell.length_c   1.000
_cell.angle_alpha   90.00
_cell.angle_beta   90.00
_cell.angle_gamma   90.00
#
_symmetry.space_group_name_H-M   'P 1'
#
loop_
_entity.id
_entity.type
_entity.pdbx_description
1 polymer ?
#
loop_
_entity_poly.entity_id
_entity_poly.type
_entity_poly.pdbx_seq_one_letter_code
_entity_poly.pdbx_strand_id
1 'polypeptide(L)'
;MFSFLNIFKKKDVKKEEEAFALLKRASVISKKIAEESNDAKLKGLAFELKRSHDEAIKIFEEINYDMNKLDRYYIDTKNSLSGNYKKVESILNNFKNRIA
;
A
#
# COMPACT_ATOMS: atom_id res chain seq x y z
N MET A 1 28.99 -19.96 -20.43
CA MET A 1 28.51 -20.02 -19.04
C MET A 1 27.26 -19.16 -18.95
N PHE A 2 26.07 -19.76 -18.85
CA PHE A 2 24.80 -19.03 -18.90
C PHE A 2 24.65 -18.16 -17.65
N SER A 3 24.50 -16.84 -17.85
CA SER A 3 24.36 -15.85 -16.78
C SER A 3 22.95 -15.88 -16.20
N PHE A 4 22.63 -16.92 -15.43
CA PHE A 4 21.39 -17.02 -14.68
C PHE A 4 21.27 -15.89 -13.64
N LEU A 5 22.40 -15.38 -13.14
CA LEU A 5 22.47 -14.26 -12.20
C LEU A 5 21.81 -12.97 -12.73
N ASN A 6 21.85 -12.72 -14.05
CA ASN A 6 21.21 -11.55 -14.64
C ASN A 6 19.68 -11.69 -14.77
N ILE A 7 19.15 -12.91 -14.78
CA ILE A 7 17.71 -13.17 -14.87
C ILE A 7 17.06 -12.96 -13.50
N PHE A 8 17.70 -13.40 -12.41
CA PHE A 8 17.23 -13.14 -11.05
C PHE A 8 17.21 -11.64 -10.73
N LYS A 9 18.32 -10.92 -10.99
CA LYS A 9 18.38 -9.46 -10.83
C LYS A 9 17.30 -8.72 -11.63
N LYS A 10 17.01 -9.12 -12.88
CA LYS A 10 15.95 -8.50 -13.68
C LYS A 10 14.53 -8.82 -13.18
N LYS A 11 14.33 -9.99 -12.58
CA LYS A 11 13.03 -10.38 -12.00
C LYS A 11 12.74 -9.55 -10.76
N ASP A 12 13.75 -9.31 -9.93
CA ASP A 12 13.60 -8.51 -8.70
C ASP A 12 13.33 -7.04 -9.02
N VAL A 13 14.00 -6.47 -10.05
CA VAL A 13 13.73 -5.09 -10.51
C VAL A 13 12.28 -4.91 -10.99
N LYS A 14 11.73 -5.86 -11.75
CA LYS A 14 10.33 -5.78 -12.21
C LYS A 14 9.34 -5.86 -11.05
N LYS A 15 9.61 -6.73 -10.08
CA LYS A 15 8.80 -6.85 -8.86
C LYS A 15 8.89 -5.59 -8.00
N GLU A 16 10.08 -5.00 -7.89
CA GLU A 16 10.28 -3.72 -7.21
C GLU A 16 9.45 -2.61 -7.87
N GLU A 17 9.50 -2.48 -9.19
CA GLU A 17 8.67 -1.52 -9.95
C GLU A 17 7.17 -1.73 -9.72
N GLU A 18 6.70 -2.99 -9.74
CA GLU A 18 5.31 -3.35 -9.47
C GLU A 18 4.88 -2.96 -8.05
N ALA A 19 5.71 -3.26 -7.06
CA ALA A 19 5.45 -2.91 -5.67
C ALA A 19 5.40 -1.38 -5.46
N PHE A 20 6.31 -0.62 -6.10
CA PHE A 20 6.24 0.84 -6.09
C PHE A 20 5.02 1.40 -6.82
N ALA A 21 4.58 0.77 -7.92
CA ALA A 21 3.36 1.16 -8.60
C ALA A 21 2.12 0.96 -7.71
N LEU A 22 2.08 -0.13 -6.93
CA LEU A 22 1.04 -0.38 -5.94
C LEU A 22 1.06 0.64 -4.79
N LEU A 23 2.24 1.00 -4.26
CA LEU A 23 2.37 2.08 -3.28
C LEU A 23 1.92 3.43 -3.84
N LYS A 24 2.26 3.74 -5.09
CA LYS A 24 1.81 4.96 -5.77
C LYS A 24 0.28 4.98 -5.92
N ARG A 25 -0.32 3.82 -6.24
CA ARG A 25 -1.78 3.68 -6.28
C ARG A 25 -2.41 3.91 -4.90
N ALA A 26 -1.85 3.31 -3.85
CA ALA A 26 -2.27 3.54 -2.47
C ALA A 26 -2.22 5.04 -2.10
N SER A 27 -1.15 5.74 -2.49
CA SER A 27 -1.01 7.19 -2.33
C SER A 27 -2.07 8.02 -3.09
N VAL A 28 -2.45 7.60 -4.30
CA VAL A 28 -3.56 8.25 -5.03
C VAL A 28 -4.90 8.00 -4.33
N ILE A 29 -5.14 6.78 -3.84
CA ILE A 29 -6.36 6.44 -3.10
C ILE A 29 -6.45 7.24 -1.81
N SER A 30 -5.33 7.42 -1.09
CA SER A 30 -5.31 8.22 0.13
C SER A 30 -5.75 9.66 -0.15
N LYS A 31 -5.24 10.28 -1.22
CA LYS A 31 -5.69 11.62 -1.65
C LYS A 31 -7.21 11.66 -1.93
N LYS A 32 -7.74 10.65 -2.62
CA LYS A 32 -9.19 10.54 -2.86
C LYS A 32 -9.99 10.42 -1.56
N ILE A 33 -9.49 9.67 -0.57
CA ILE A 33 -10.12 9.57 0.76
C ILE A 33 -10.20 10.93 1.45
N ALA A 34 -9.17 11.77 1.31
CA ALA A 34 -9.17 13.10 1.91
C ALA A 34 -10.29 13.99 1.34
N GLU A 35 -10.63 13.83 0.06
CA GLU A 35 -11.62 14.64 -0.66
C GLU A 35 -13.03 14.01 -0.72
N GLU A 36 -13.16 12.72 -0.43
CA GLU A 36 -14.43 11.99 -0.56
C GLU A 36 -15.39 12.26 0.61
N SER A 37 -16.64 12.61 0.30
CA SER A 37 -17.68 12.91 1.30
C SER A 37 -18.66 11.76 1.50
N ASN A 38 -18.71 10.79 0.60
CA ASN A 38 -19.63 9.66 0.65
C ASN A 38 -19.06 8.49 1.46
N ASP A 39 -19.71 8.17 2.58
CA ASP A 39 -19.29 7.09 3.49
C ASP A 39 -19.26 5.69 2.84
N ALA A 40 -20.14 5.39 1.87
CA ALA A 40 -20.12 4.11 1.16
C ALA A 40 -18.89 4.01 0.25
N LYS A 41 -18.52 5.11 -0.42
CA LYS A 41 -17.31 5.18 -1.23
C LYS A 41 -16.05 5.14 -0.36
N LEU A 42 -16.05 5.79 0.81
CA LEU A 42 -14.94 5.72 1.77
C LEU A 42 -14.62 4.29 2.19
N LYS A 43 -15.63 3.42 2.38
CA LYS A 43 -15.40 1.99 2.63
C LYS A 43 -14.68 1.32 1.47
N GLY A 44 -15.14 1.52 0.24
CA GLY A 44 -14.49 0.97 -0.96
C GLY A 44 -13.04 1.43 -1.10
N LEU A 45 -12.79 2.72 -0.94
CA LEU A 45 -11.45 3.31 -0.99
C LEU A 45 -10.56 2.80 0.15
N ALA A 46 -11.09 2.63 1.37
CA ALA A 46 -10.35 2.04 2.48
C ALA A 46 -9.86 0.62 2.15
N PHE A 47 -10.73 -0.22 1.60
CA PHE A 47 -10.36 -1.58 1.21
C PHE A 47 -9.34 -1.60 0.07
N GLU A 48 -9.50 -0.75 -0.93
CA GLU A 48 -8.54 -0.64 -2.03
C GLU A 48 -7.16 -0.17 -1.54
N LEU A 49 -7.14 0.83 -0.64
CA LEU A 49 -5.93 1.33 0.00
C LEU A 49 -5.19 0.21 0.74
N LYS A 50 -5.89 -0.53 1.60
CA LYS A 50 -5.31 -1.66 2.36
C LYS A 50 -4.79 -2.73 1.41
N ARG A 51 -5.58 -3.12 0.41
CA ARG A 51 -5.20 -4.15 -0.56
C ARG A 51 -3.93 -3.77 -1.32
N SER A 52 -3.89 -2.58 -1.92
CA SER A 52 -2.71 -2.13 -2.68
C SER A 52 -1.48 -2.01 -1.79
N HIS A 53 -1.63 -1.57 -0.55
CA HIS A 53 -0.53 -1.53 0.40
C HIS A 53 -0.02 -2.92 0.76
N ASP A 54 -0.89 -3.82 1.23
CA ASP A 54 -0.52 -5.18 1.63
C ASP A 54 0.13 -5.96 0.47
N GLU A 55 -0.39 -5.80 -0.75
CA GLU A 55 0.15 -6.45 -1.95
C GLU A 55 1.55 -5.91 -2.29
N ALA A 56 1.78 -4.61 -2.16
CA ALA A 56 3.11 -4.02 -2.32
C ALA A 56 4.10 -4.57 -1.29
N ILE A 57 3.70 -4.59 0.00
CA ILE A 57 4.53 -5.10 1.09
C ILE A 57 4.90 -6.56 0.85
N LYS A 58 3.94 -7.40 0.44
CA LYS A 58 4.21 -8.81 0.12
C LYS A 58 5.23 -8.95 -1.01
N ILE A 59 5.13 -8.15 -2.07
CA ILE A 59 6.11 -8.20 -3.17
C ILE A 59 7.50 -7.77 -2.70
N PHE A 60 7.58 -6.73 -1.85
CA PHE A 60 8.84 -6.29 -1.24
C PHE A 60 9.46 -7.38 -0.35
N GLU A 61 8.66 -8.08 0.46
CA GLU A 61 9.10 -9.24 1.24
C GLU A 61 9.60 -10.37 0.35
N GLU A 62 8.89 -10.68 -0.74
CA GLU A 62 9.29 -11.73 -1.70
C GLU A 62 10.64 -11.47 -2.38
N ILE A 63 11.04 -10.20 -2.52
CA ILE A 63 12.34 -9.83 -3.09
C ILE A 63 13.40 -9.47 -2.03
N ASN A 64 13.10 -9.69 -0.74
CA ASN A 64 13.95 -9.27 0.39
C ASN A 64 14.36 -7.79 0.31
N TYR A 65 13.41 -6.92 -0.06
CA TYR A 65 13.65 -5.48 -0.12
C TYR A 65 13.90 -4.91 1.27
N ASP A 66 14.77 -3.89 1.35
CA ASP A 66 15.02 -3.18 2.61
C ASP A 66 13.85 -2.25 2.94
N MET A 67 12.94 -2.73 3.78
CA MET A 67 11.72 -2.02 4.17
C MET A 67 12.01 -0.68 4.87
N ASN A 68 13.19 -0.51 5.49
CA ASN A 68 13.58 0.78 6.08
C ASN A 68 13.72 1.88 5.02
N LYS A 69 13.86 1.51 3.73
CA LYS A 69 13.88 2.46 2.63
C LYS A 69 12.48 2.93 2.22
N LEU A 70 11.42 2.19 2.57
CA LEU A 70 10.03 2.52 2.23
C LEU A 70 9.46 3.66 3.07
N ASP A 71 9.91 3.83 4.32
CA ASP A 71 9.42 4.87 5.23
C ASP A 71 9.57 6.30 4.65
N ARG A 72 10.46 6.48 3.67
CA ARG A 72 10.62 7.76 2.96
C ARG A 72 9.56 8.04 1.89
N TYR A 73 8.82 7.03 1.45
CA TYR A 73 7.87 7.12 0.33
C TYR A 73 6.41 6.96 0.76
N TYR A 74 6.15 6.52 2.00
CA TYR A 74 4.79 6.27 2.46
C TYR A 74 4.10 7.55 2.93
N ILE A 75 2.85 7.74 2.51
CA ILE A 75 1.99 8.80 3.03
C ILE A 75 1.51 8.36 4.41
N ASP A 76 1.95 9.10 5.42
CA ASP A 76 1.55 8.88 6.80
C ASP A 76 0.07 9.26 6.99
N THR A 77 -0.81 8.29 6.73
CA THR A 77 -2.25 8.42 6.94
C THR A 77 -2.61 8.51 8.42
N LYS A 78 -1.74 8.03 9.33
CA LYS A 78 -1.93 8.13 10.79
C LYS A 78 -1.75 9.56 11.29
N ASN A 79 -0.82 10.31 10.71
CA ASN A 79 -0.61 11.72 11.04
C ASN A 79 -1.47 12.69 10.21
N SER A 80 -2.35 12.19 9.33
CA SER A 80 -3.20 13.05 8.52
C SER A 80 -4.40 13.58 9.32
N LEU A 81 -4.49 14.90 9.45
CA LEU A 81 -5.53 15.61 10.22
C LEU A 81 -6.96 15.53 9.65
N SER A 82 -7.21 14.80 8.54
CA SER A 82 -8.55 14.74 7.94
C SER A 82 -9.49 13.81 8.73
N GLY A 83 -10.74 14.24 8.93
CA GLY A 83 -11.78 13.42 9.55
C GLY A 83 -12.07 12.13 8.77
N ASN A 84 -11.85 12.13 7.45
CA ASN A 84 -12.05 10.96 6.61
C ASN A 84 -10.96 9.90 6.81
N TYR A 85 -9.71 10.30 7.08
CA TYR A 85 -8.67 9.32 7.41
C TYR A 85 -8.97 8.59 8.71
N LYS A 86 -9.49 9.28 9.73
CA LYS A 86 -9.97 8.65 10.97
C LYS A 86 -11.12 7.67 10.73
N LYS A 87 -12.06 8.02 9.84
CA LYS A 87 -13.14 7.10 9.43
C LYS A 87 -12.57 5.86 8.74
N VAL A 88 -11.64 6.04 7.80
CA VAL A 88 -10.98 4.94 7.09
C VAL A 88 -10.20 4.05 8.06
N GLU A 89 -9.42 4.62 8.98
CA GLU A 89 -8.71 3.86 10.01
C GLU A 89 -9.68 3.02 10.87
N SER A 90 -10.80 3.61 11.31
CA SER A 90 -11.85 2.89 12.02
C SER A 90 -12.46 1.75 11.20
N ILE A 91 -12.74 1.96 9.90
CA ILE A 91 -13.23 0.93 8.99
C ILE A 91 -12.23 -0.24 8.89
N LEU A 92 -10.94 0.06 8.72
CA LEU A 92 -9.90 -0.94 8.61
C LEU A 92 -9.67 -1.72 9.91
N ASN A 93 -9.71 -1.05 11.06
CA ASN A 93 -9.58 -1.68 12.38
C ASN A 93 -10.77 -2.60 12.70
N ASN A 94 -11.99 -2.16 12.41
CA ASN A 94 -13.19 -2.99 12.56
C ASN A 94 -13.13 -4.24 11.70
N PHE A 95 -12.53 -4.16 10.50
CA PHE A 95 -12.32 -5.32 9.66
C PHE A 95 -11.30 -6.30 10.25
N LYS A 96 -10.15 -5.80 10.74
CA LYS A 96 -9.14 -6.64 11.41
C LYS A 96 -9.73 -7.42 12.58
N ASN A 97 -10.52 -6.76 13.43
CA ASN A 97 -11.15 -7.38 14.59
C ASN A 97 -12.26 -8.39 14.27
N ARG A 98 -12.73 -8.46 13.01
CA ARG A 98 -13.73 -9.43 12.56
C ARG A 98 -13.13 -10.71 11.98
N ILE A 99 -11.83 -10.70 11.68
CA ILE A 99 -11.10 -11.83 11.08
C ILE A 99 -10.10 -12.44 12.07
N ALA A 100 -9.76 -11.70 13.14
CA ALA A 100 -8.95 -12.17 14.26
C ALA A 100 -9.70 -13.14 15.18
#